data_AF-A0A163X4P3-F1
#
_entry.id   AF-A0A163X4P3-F1
#
_cell.length_a   1.000
_cell.length_b   1.000
_cell.length_c   1.000
_cell.angle_alpha   90.00
_cell.angle_beta   90.00
_cell.angle_gamma   90.00
#
_symmetry.space_group_name_H-M   'P 1'
#
loop_
_entity.id
_entity.type
_entity.pdbx_description
1 polymer ?
#
loop_
_entity_poly.entity_id
_entity_poly.type
_entity_poly.pdbx_seq_one_letter_code
_entity_poly.pdbx_strand_id
1 'polypeptide(L)' 'MLKKKATANELIWLFHEKLAGSNFPNAGIAIIPIGNGNWSALTNATERRHYPDLAKTVVRIEKQLRARYLLKEV' A
#
# COMPACT_ATOMS: atom_id res chain seq x y z
N MET A 1 -20.45 0.43 -2.55
CA MET A 1 -19.78 1.75 -2.69
C MET A 1 -18.93 1.73 -3.95
N LEU A 2 -18.97 2.81 -4.74
CA LEU A 2 -18.08 2.96 -5.89
C LEU A 2 -16.65 3.26 -5.38
N LYS A 3 -15.64 2.54 -5.87
CA LYS A 3 -14.24 2.82 -5.53
C LYS A 3 -13.80 4.13 -6.20
N LYS A 4 -13.01 4.94 -5.49
CA LYS A 4 -12.42 6.16 -6.03
C LYS A 4 -11.16 5.83 -6.84
N LYS A 5 -10.91 6.55 -7.94
CA LYS A 5 -9.62 6.45 -8.63
C LYS A 5 -8.59 7.34 -7.92
N ALA A 6 -7.39 6.81 -7.71
CA ALA A 6 -6.26 7.52 -7.11
C ALA A 6 -4.99 7.24 -7.92
N THR A 7 -4.16 8.25 -8.10
CA THR A 7 -2.82 8.13 -8.69
C THR A 7 -1.90 7.31 -7.78
N ALA A 8 -0.78 6.84 -8.34
CA ALA A 8 0.23 6.14 -7.54
C ALA A 8 0.75 6.99 -6.37
N ASN A 9 0.98 8.30 -6.60
CA ASN A 9 1.45 9.21 -5.55
C ASN A 9 0.43 9.39 -4.42
N GLU A 10 -0.86 9.53 -4.76
CA GLU A 10 -1.93 9.60 -3.75
C GLU A 10 -2.02 8.28 -2.96
N LEU A 11 -1.90 7.14 -3.62
CA LEU A 11 -1.90 5.83 -2.95
C LEU A 11 -0.69 5.68 -2.03
N ILE A 12 0.51 6.09 -2.46
CA ILE A 12 1.73 6.09 -1.64
C ILE A 12 1.52 6.96 -0.40
N TRP A 13 1.03 8.19 -0.57
CA TRP A 13 0.76 9.10 0.54
C TRP A 13 -0.26 8.51 1.53
N LEU A 14 -1.40 8.01 1.04
CA LEU A 14 -2.41 7.35 1.87
C LEU A 14 -1.86 6.12 2.61
N PHE A 15 -0.95 5.39 1.99
CA PHE A 15 -0.31 4.23 2.60
C PHE A 15 0.60 4.66 3.75
N HIS A 16 1.42 5.70 3.55
CA HIS A 16 2.29 6.24 4.58
C HIS A 16 1.52 6.84 5.76
N GLU A 17 0.39 7.51 5.53
CA GLU A 17 -0.52 7.96 6.59
C GLU A 17 -0.99 6.80 7.49
N LYS A 18 -1.25 5.62 6.90
CA LYS A 18 -1.61 4.42 7.66
C LYS A 18 -0.42 3.78 8.37
N LEU A 19 0.77 3.82 7.77
CA LEU A 19 1.99 3.33 8.40
C LEU A 19 2.42 4.19 9.59
N ALA A 20 2.21 5.50 9.55
CA ALA A 20 2.53 6.43 10.63
C ALA A 20 1.85 6.04 11.96
N GLY A 21 0.66 5.44 11.89
CA GLY A 21 -0.06 4.90 13.06
C GLY A 21 0.27 3.44 13.41
N SER A 22 1.33 2.87 12.84
CA SER A 22 1.74 1.48 13.03
C SER A 22 3.13 1.38 13.68
N ASN A 23 3.58 0.16 13.96
CA ASN A 23 4.94 -0.09 14.45
C ASN A 23 6.04 0.14 13.38
N PHE A 24 5.65 0.47 12.14
CA PHE A 24 6.56 0.62 11.00
C PHE A 24 6.35 1.96 10.26
N PRO A 25 6.45 3.11 10.95
CA PRO A 25 6.13 4.41 10.37
C PRO A 25 6.99 4.80 9.16
N ASN A 26 8.23 4.30 9.14
CA ASN A 26 9.24 4.67 8.13
C ASN A 26 9.51 3.54 7.11
N ALA A 27 8.68 2.51 7.06
CA ALA A 27 8.90 1.40 6.14
C ALA A 27 8.80 1.86 4.68
N GLY A 28 9.76 1.43 3.86
CA GLY A 28 9.73 1.67 2.42
C GLY A 28 8.63 0.84 1.75
N ILE A 29 7.80 1.51 0.96
CA ILE A 29 6.76 0.83 0.15
C ILE A 29 6.84 1.25 -1.31
N ALA A 30 6.43 0.34 -2.19
CA ALA A 30 6.22 0.58 -3.60
C ALA A 30 4.79 0.16 -3.97
N ILE A 31 4.11 0.97 -4.78
CA ILE A 31 2.80 0.64 -5.35
C ILE A 31 3.01 0.23 -6.80
N ILE A 32 2.66 -1.01 -7.13
CA ILE A 32 2.78 -1.55 -8.49
C ILE A 32 1.40 -1.79 -9.10
N PRO A 33 1.17 -1.42 -10.37
CA PRO A 33 -0.04 -1.82 -11.09
C PRO A 33 -0.05 -3.34 -11.30
N ILE A 34 -1.21 -3.96 -11.12
CA ILE A 34 -1.43 -5.38 -11.46
C ILE A 34 -2.56 -5.55 -12.49
N GLY A 35 -2.92 -4.47 -13.19
CA GLY A 35 -3.89 -4.43 -14.29
C GLY A 35 -5.32 -4.08 -13.87
N ASN A 36 -6.13 -3.58 -14.82
CA ASN A 36 -7.55 -3.23 -14.65
C ASN A 36 -7.81 -2.30 -13.44
N GLY A 37 -6.98 -1.26 -13.28
CA GLY A 37 -7.02 -0.37 -12.12
C GLY A 37 -6.71 -1.02 -10.77
N ASN A 38 -6.27 -2.28 -10.71
CA ASN A 38 -5.76 -2.89 -9.48
C ASN A 38 -4.27 -2.59 -9.29
N TRP A 39 -3.85 -2.68 -8.03
CA TRP A 39 -2.48 -2.44 -7.60
C TRP A 39 -2.14 -3.32 -6.39
N SER A 40 -0.86 -3.47 -6.09
CA SER A 40 -0.35 -4.13 -4.88
C SER A 40 0.76 -3.30 -4.24
N ALA A 41 0.89 -3.41 -2.91
CA ALA A 41 1.95 -2.78 -2.15
C ALA A 41 3.08 -3.78 -1.86
N LEU A 42 4.29 -3.40 -2.22
CA LEU A 42 5.51 -4.15 -1.91
C LEU A 42 6.33 -3.39 -0.88
N THR A 43 7.10 -4.14 -0.09
CA THR A 43 8.12 -3.61 0.82
C THR A 43 9.45 -4.31 0.55
N ASN A 44 10.54 -3.72 1.01
CA ASN A 44 11.89 -4.22 0.79
C ASN A 44 12.02 -5.68 1.27
N ALA A 45 12.68 -6.53 0.47
CA ALA A 45 12.95 -7.92 0.84
C ALA A 45 13.80 -8.02 2.12
N THR A 46 14.75 -7.11 2.32
CA THR A 46 15.58 -7.06 3.54
C THR A 46 14.72 -6.73 4.76
N GLU A 47 13.85 -5.72 4.68
CA GLU A 47 12.94 -5.35 5.77
C GLU A 47 11.95 -6.47 6.10
N ARG A 48 11.41 -7.17 5.09
CA ARG A 48 10.52 -8.32 5.31
C ARG A 48 11.17 -9.48 6.05
N ARG A 49 12.47 -9.73 5.82
CA ARG A 49 13.22 -10.77 6.53
C ARG A 49 13.48 -10.39 7.99
N HIS A 50 13.76 -9.12 8.26
CA HIS A 50 14.03 -8.64 9.62
C HIS A 50 12.75 -8.40 10.43
N TYR A 51 11.65 -8.03 9.75
CA TYR A 51 10.38 -7.67 10.38
C TYR A 51 9.21 -8.41 9.72
N PRO A 52 8.94 -9.68 10.08
CA PRO A 52 7.83 -10.45 9.50
C PRO A 52 6.46 -9.78 9.67
N ASP A 53 6.28 -9.02 10.76
CA ASP A 53 5.03 -8.29 11.02
C ASP A 53 4.86 -7.04 10.15
N LEU A 54 5.93 -6.53 9.52
CA LEU A 54 5.83 -5.49 8.50
C LEU A 54 5.04 -6.01 7.30
N ALA A 55 5.33 -7.22 6.83
CA ALA A 55 4.62 -7.82 5.71
C ALA A 55 3.12 -7.97 6.02
N LYS A 56 2.77 -8.42 7.23
CA LYS A 56 1.37 -8.51 7.68
C LYS A 56 0.70 -7.14 7.74
N THR A 57 1.42 -6.12 8.22
CA THR A 57 0.93 -4.75 8.31
C THR A 57 0.66 -4.15 6.94
N VAL A 58 1.60 -4.31 6.01
CA VAL A 58 1.48 -3.88 4.60
C VAL A 58 0.27 -4.55 3.94
N VAL A 59 0.12 -5.87 4.05
CA VAL A 59 -1.03 -6.60 3.49
C VAL A 59 -2.36 -6.09 4.07
N ARG A 60 -2.41 -5.82 5.38
CA ARG A 60 -3.60 -5.29 6.05
C ARG A 60 -3.96 -3.89 5.53
N ILE A 61 -2.99 -2.99 5.40
CA ILE A 61 -3.20 -1.63 4.89
C ILE A 61 -3.61 -1.68 3.41
N GLU A 62 -2.95 -2.50 2.59
CA GLU A 62 -3.31 -2.73 1.19
C GLU A 62 -4.79 -3.13 1.07
N LYS A 63 -5.23 -4.12 1.85
CA LYS A 63 -6.63 -4.58 1.83
C LYS A 63 -7.62 -3.46 2.17
N GLN A 64 -7.29 -2.62 3.16
CA GLN A 64 -8.15 -1.48 3.55
C GLN A 64 -8.24 -0.44 2.44
N LEU A 65 -7.11 -0.10 1.81
CA LEU A 65 -7.07 0.89 0.73
C LEU A 65 -7.72 0.35 -0.55
N ARG A 66 -7.48 -0.91 -0.94
CA ARG A 66 -8.10 -1.55 -2.11
C ARG A 66 -9.61 -1.70 -2.01
N ALA A 67 -10.17 -1.68 -0.80
CA ALA A 67 -11.62 -1.62 -0.62
C ALA A 67 -12.22 -0.27 -1.05
N ARG A 68 -11.40 0.80 -1.10
CA ARG A 68 -11.84 2.18 -1.34
C ARG A 68 -11.28 2.80 -2.61
N TYR A 69 -10.12 2.33 -3.07
CA TYR A 69 -9.36 2.96 -4.15
C TYR A 69 -8.98 1.97 -5.25
N LEU A 70 -9.09 2.45 -6.49
CA LEU A 70 -8.48 1.87 -7.70
C LEU A 70 -7.32 2.76 -8.14
N LEU A 71 -6.32 2.16 -8.75
CA LEU A 71 -5.25 2.90 -9.40
C LEU A 71 -5.82 3.60 -10.64
N LYS A 72 -5.59 4.91 -10.74
CA LYS A 72 -5.89 5.71 -11.91
C LYS A 72 -4.88 5.34 -12.99
N GLU A 73 -5.37 4.76 -14.08
CA GLU A 73 -4.59 4.59 -15.31
C GLU A 73 -4.21 5.99 -15.81
N VAL A 74 -2.92 6.17 -16.08
CA VAL A 74 -2.36 7.40 -16.64
C VAL A 74 -2.65 7.45 -18.12
#